data_AF-A0A7W9WGB8-F1
#
_entry.id   AF-A0A7W9WGB8-F1
#
_cell.length_a   1.000
_cell.length_b   1.000
_cell.length_c   1.000
_cell.angle_alpha   90.00
_cell.angle_beta   90.00
_cell.angle_gamma   90.00
#
_symmetry.space_group_name_H-M   'P 1'
#
loop_
_entity.id
_entity.type
_entity.pdbx_description
1 polymer ?
#
loop_
_entity_poly.entity_id
_entity_poly.type
_entity_poly.pdbx_seq_one_letter_code
_entity_poly.pdbx_strand_id
1 'polypeptide(L)'
;MTDPRQGPLFKALIAAATGDAKTAAALHRFYDIRVREWAPCVRQAVERGEVPEGTDPHEVVRAVSAPLYYHLLISGGRLDEATATRAAEAAVTAARAGVYVTGTGGKPRSA
;
A
#
# COMPACT_ATOMS: atom_id res chain seq x y z
N MET A 1 6.09 7.19 -10.99
CA MET A 1 7.37 7.27 -10.24
C MET A 1 8.60 7.31 -11.16
N THR A 2 8.41 7.43 -12.48
CA THR A 2 9.48 7.51 -13.49
C THR A 2 9.84 8.96 -13.88
N ASP A 3 9.17 9.96 -13.32
CA ASP A 3 9.56 11.36 -13.50
C ASP A 3 10.91 11.60 -12.80
N PRO A 4 11.92 12.10 -13.52
CA PRO A 4 13.29 12.26 -13.00
C PRO A 4 13.39 13.20 -11.79
N ARG A 5 12.39 14.06 -11.57
CA ARG A 5 12.33 14.98 -10.41
C ARG A 5 11.59 14.38 -9.23
N GLN A 6 10.58 13.55 -9.48
CA GLN A 6 9.70 13.04 -8.42
C GLN A 6 10.38 11.98 -7.54
N GLY A 7 11.20 11.10 -8.14
CA GLY A 7 11.93 10.07 -7.40
C GLY A 7 12.85 10.64 -6.32
N PRO A 8 13.80 11.55 -6.67
CA PRO A 8 14.66 12.22 -5.70
C PRO A 8 13.89 13.02 -4.64
N LEU A 9 12.81 13.71 -5.03
CA LEU A 9 11.98 14.48 -4.10
C LEU A 9 11.37 13.60 -3.01
N PHE A 10 10.78 12.46 -3.38
CA PHE A 10 10.21 11.52 -2.41
C PHE A 10 11.27 10.94 -1.47
N LYS A 11 12.46 10.62 -1.97
CA LYS A 11 13.58 10.17 -1.13
C LYS A 11 13.99 11.24 -0.12
N ALA A 12 14.10 12.49 -0.55
CA ALA A 12 14.44 13.61 0.32
C ALA A 12 13.39 13.86 1.41
N LEU A 13 12.10 13.80 1.07
CA LEU A 13 10.99 13.95 2.04
C LEU A 13 11.00 12.84 3.09
N ILE A 14 11.21 11.60 2.67
CA ILE A 14 11.29 10.44 3.58
C ILE A 14 12.52 10.55 4.49
N ALA A 15 13.67 10.98 3.94
CA ALA A 15 14.86 11.22 4.74
C ALA A 15 14.65 12.35 5.76
N ALA A 16 14.03 13.47 5.38
CA ALA A 16 13.76 14.58 6.30
C ALA A 16 12.80 14.16 7.44
N ALA A 17 11.82 13.31 7.13
CA ALA A 17 10.89 12.77 8.12
C ALA A 17 11.55 11.92 9.22
N THR A 18 12.76 11.38 9.01
CA THR A 18 13.45 10.58 10.06
C THR A 18 14.03 11.44 11.18
N GLY A 19 14.31 12.73 10.89
CA GLY A 19 14.91 13.67 11.84
C GLY A 19 13.98 14.79 12.31
N ASP A 20 12.83 15.00 11.67
CA ASP A 20 11.89 16.08 12.00
C ASP A 20 10.45 15.57 12.20
N ALA A 21 9.95 15.67 13.43
CA ALA A 21 8.62 15.16 13.80
C ALA A 21 7.48 15.85 13.05
N LYS A 22 7.62 17.13 12.70
CA LYS A 22 6.61 17.87 11.93
C LYS A 22 6.52 17.34 10.50
N THR A 23 7.67 17.09 9.87
CA THR A 23 7.79 16.47 8.55
C THR A 23 7.27 15.03 8.58
N ALA A 24 7.59 14.24 9.61
CA ALA A 24 7.03 12.91 9.78
C ALA A 24 5.49 12.92 9.83
N ALA A 25 4.90 13.81 10.63
CA ALA A 25 3.45 13.94 10.71
C ALA A 25 2.83 14.39 9.37
N ALA A 26 3.49 15.29 8.64
CA ALA A 26 3.05 15.69 7.31
C ALA A 26 3.13 14.54 6.29
N LEU A 27 4.20 13.76 6.33
CA LEU A 27 4.39 12.58 5.49
C LEU A 27 3.34 11.50 5.78
N HIS A 28 3.07 11.21 7.05
CA HIS A 28 2.02 10.28 7.44
C HIS A 28 0.66 10.72 6.93
N ARG A 29 0.29 12.00 7.10
CA ARG A 29 -0.96 12.55 6.56
C ARG A 29 -1.04 12.44 5.03
N PHE A 30 0.05 12.71 4.33
CA PHE A 30 0.12 12.57 2.88
C PHE A 30 -0.21 11.13 2.45
N TYR A 31 0.41 10.13 3.08
CA TYR A 31 0.12 8.73 2.77
C TYR A 31 -1.27 8.30 3.18
N ASP A 32 -1.78 8.78 4.31
CA ASP A 32 -3.13 8.47 4.77
C ASP A 32 -4.19 8.95 3.77
N ILE A 33 -4.03 10.18 3.25
CA ILE A 33 -4.91 10.73 2.21
C ILE A 33 -4.81 9.88 0.94
N ARG A 34 -3.59 9.57 0.48
CA ARG A 34 -3.37 8.76 -0.72
C ARG A 34 -4.00 7.37 -0.59
N VAL A 35 -3.90 6.72 0.56
CA VAL A 35 -4.53 5.41 0.78
C VAL A 35 -6.05 5.52 0.78
N ARG A 36 -6.61 6.54 1.46
CA ARG A 36 -8.06 6.78 1.51
C ARG A 36 -8.66 7.02 0.13
N GLU A 37 -7.95 7.72 -0.75
CA GLU A 37 -8.38 8.01 -2.11
C GLU A 37 -8.56 6.73 -2.95
N TRP A 38 -7.73 5.72 -2.74
CA TRP A 38 -7.75 4.46 -3.49
C TRP A 38 -8.56 3.34 -2.81
N ALA A 39 -8.86 3.48 -1.52
CA ALA A 39 -9.70 2.55 -0.77
C ALA A 39 -11.09 2.26 -1.39
N PRO A 40 -11.78 3.20 -2.09
CA PRO A 40 -13.05 2.91 -2.78
C PRO A 40 -12.95 1.75 -3.78
N CYS A 41 -11.81 1.57 -4.47
CA CYS A 41 -11.63 0.49 -5.43
C CYS A 41 -11.83 -0.89 -4.77
N VAL A 42 -11.32 -1.06 -3.55
CA VAL A 42 -11.44 -2.32 -2.80
C VAL A 42 -12.84 -2.48 -2.22
N ARG A 43 -13.47 -1.40 -1.74
CA ARG A 43 -14.87 -1.45 -1.27
C ARG A 43 -15.83 -1.90 -2.38
N GLN A 44 -15.68 -1.35 -3.58
CA GLN A 44 -16.48 -1.78 -4.72
C GLN A 44 -16.20 -3.23 -5.12
N ALA A 45 -14.96 -3.71 -4.95
CA ALA A 45 -14.64 -5.12 -5.17
C ALA A 45 -15.34 -6.04 -4.16
N VAL A 46 -15.46 -5.62 -2.89
CA VAL A 46 -16.28 -6.32 -1.88
C VAL A 46 -17.76 -6.33 -2.29
N GLU A 47 -18.31 -5.18 -2.69
CA GLU A 47 -19.71 -5.07 -3.13
C GLU A 47 -20.03 -5.97 -4.33
N ARG A 48 -19.08 -6.15 -5.25
CA ARG A 48 -19.19 -7.08 -6.39
C ARG A 48 -18.91 -8.54 -6.04
N GLY A 49 -18.51 -8.85 -4.80
CA GLY A 49 -18.15 -10.20 -4.36
C GLY A 49 -16.81 -10.71 -4.92
N GLU A 50 -15.94 -9.83 -5.40
CA GLU A 50 -14.64 -10.19 -5.98
C GLU A 50 -13.58 -10.49 -4.91
N VAL A 51 -13.76 -9.95 -3.69
CA VAL A 51 -12.94 -10.24 -2.50
C VAL A 51 -13.85 -10.44 -1.29
N PRO A 52 -13.40 -11.14 -0.24
CA PRO A 52 -14.25 -11.46 0.92
C PRO A 52 -14.77 -10.21 1.65
N GLU A 53 -15.97 -10.32 2.22
CA GLU A 53 -16.49 -9.35 3.17
C GLU A 53 -15.54 -9.20 4.38
N GLY A 54 -15.41 -7.98 4.89
CA GLY A 54 -14.48 -7.66 5.99
C GLY A 54 -13.02 -7.44 5.55
N THR A 55 -12.72 -7.51 4.25
CA THR A 55 -11.41 -7.10 3.70
C THR A 55 -11.14 -5.64 4.05
N ASP A 56 -10.00 -5.36 4.69
CA ASP A 56 -9.54 -3.99 4.98
C ASP A 56 -9.05 -3.31 3.69
N PRO A 57 -9.76 -2.28 3.19
CA PRO A 57 -9.39 -1.62 1.95
C PRO A 57 -8.08 -0.84 2.08
N HIS A 58 -7.72 -0.38 3.27
CA HIS A 58 -6.51 0.40 3.50
C HIS A 58 -5.27 -0.50 3.44
N GLU A 59 -5.32 -1.69 4.03
CA GLU A 59 -4.20 -2.63 3.99
C GLU A 59 -3.94 -3.18 2.58
N VAL A 60 -4.99 -3.47 1.81
CA VAL A 60 -4.84 -3.88 0.40
C VAL A 60 -4.12 -2.79 -0.41
N VAL A 61 -4.52 -1.52 -0.26
CA VAL A 61 -3.88 -0.41 -0.98
C VAL A 61 -2.44 -0.18 -0.52
N ARG A 62 -2.15 -0.31 0.79
CA ARG A 62 -0.79 -0.25 1.32
C ARG A 62 0.08 -1.37 0.74
N ALA A 63 -0.45 -2.59 0.62
CA ALA A 63 0.26 -3.73 0.07
C ALA A 63 0.69 -3.55 -1.40
N VAL A 64 -0.07 -2.78 -2.19
CA VAL A 64 0.36 -2.42 -3.56
C VAL A 64 1.59 -1.50 -3.53
N SER A 65 1.63 -0.53 -2.63
CA SER A 65 2.68 0.50 -2.61
C SER A 65 3.97 0.05 -1.89
N ALA A 66 3.85 -0.81 -0.87
CA ALA A 66 4.97 -1.26 -0.04
C ALA A 66 6.18 -1.83 -0.83
N PRO A 67 6.02 -2.80 -1.76
CA PRO A 67 7.16 -3.32 -2.52
C PRO A 67 7.80 -2.26 -3.42
N LEU A 68 7.04 -1.27 -3.89
CA LEU A 68 7.58 -0.16 -4.69
C LEU A 68 8.47 0.75 -3.85
N TYR A 69 8.09 1.00 -2.59
CA TYR A 69 8.94 1.74 -1.65
C TYR A 69 10.19 0.96 -1.26
N TYR A 70 10.09 -0.36 -1.12
CA TYR A 70 11.26 -1.21 -0.89
C TYR A 70 12.26 -1.14 -2.06
N HIS A 71 11.78 -1.17 -3.29
CA HIS A 71 12.63 -0.95 -4.47
C HIS A 71 13.24 0.46 -4.52
N LEU A 72 12.45 1.48 -4.20
CA LEU A 72 12.89 2.87 -4.24
C LEU A 72 13.99 3.18 -3.21
N LEU A 73 13.78 2.74 -1.97
CA LEU A 73 14.52 3.23 -0.79
C LEU A 73 15.60 2.27 -0.33
N ILE A 74 15.39 0.96 -0.49
CA ILE A 74 16.25 -0.05 0.12
C ILE A 74 17.11 -0.73 -0.94
N SER A 75 16.50 -1.39 -1.92
CA SER A 75 17.25 -2.20 -2.90
C SER A 75 17.77 -1.41 -4.10
N GLY A 76 17.25 -0.19 -4.35
CA GLY A 76 17.61 0.60 -5.52
C GLY A 76 17.18 -0.03 -6.85
N GLY A 77 16.27 -1.01 -6.82
CA GLY A 77 15.79 -1.72 -8.00
C GLY A 77 15.04 -0.81 -8.97
N ARG A 78 14.95 -1.25 -10.25
CA ARG A 78 14.19 -0.52 -11.27
C ARG A 78 12.71 -0.48 -10.91
N LEU A 79 12.13 0.72 -10.95
CA LEU A 79 10.68 0.93 -10.86
C LEU A 79 10.11 1.14 -12.26
N ASP A 80 9.76 0.04 -12.90
CA ASP A 80 9.06 0.00 -14.17
C ASP A 80 7.61 -0.48 -14.01
N GLU A 81 6.88 -0.43 -15.10
CA GLU A 81 5.48 -0.86 -15.17
C GLU A 81 5.32 -2.33 -14.76
N ALA A 82 6.25 -3.20 -15.16
CA ALA A 82 6.21 -4.61 -14.78
C ALA A 82 6.31 -4.81 -13.26
N THR A 83 7.09 -3.98 -12.56
CA THR A 83 7.19 -4.00 -11.10
C THR A 83 5.89 -3.53 -10.44
N ALA A 84 5.26 -2.48 -10.98
CA ALA A 84 3.95 -2.02 -10.51
C ALA A 84 2.85 -3.07 -10.73
N THR A 85 2.83 -3.72 -11.90
CA THR A 85 1.88 -4.80 -12.21
C THR A 85 2.01 -5.96 -11.24
N ARG A 86 3.24 -6.45 -11.00
CA ARG A 86 3.47 -7.53 -10.03
C ARG A 86 3.02 -7.17 -8.61
N ALA A 87 3.26 -5.94 -8.17
CA ALA A 87 2.81 -5.48 -6.86
C ALA A 87 1.28 -5.47 -6.75
N ALA A 88 0.58 -5.00 -7.80
CA ALA A 88 -0.87 -5.02 -7.86
C ALA A 88 -1.43 -6.45 -7.88
N GLU A 89 -0.88 -7.33 -8.72
CA GLU A 89 -1.30 -8.74 -8.81
C GLU A 89 -1.11 -9.48 -7.48
N ALA A 90 0.00 -9.26 -6.80
CA ALA A 90 0.26 -9.86 -5.48
C ALA A 90 -0.77 -9.40 -4.45
N ALA A 91 -1.05 -8.09 -4.39
CA ALA A 91 -2.05 -7.54 -3.47
C ALA A 91 -3.46 -8.06 -3.77
N VAL A 92 -3.86 -8.12 -5.04
CA VAL A 92 -5.16 -8.64 -5.48
C VAL A 92 -5.29 -10.13 -5.14
N THR A 93 -4.25 -10.92 -5.39
CA THR A 93 -4.24 -12.36 -5.06
C THR A 93 -4.42 -12.58 -3.56
N ALA A 94 -3.67 -11.85 -2.74
CA ALA A 94 -3.79 -11.92 -1.28
C ALA A 94 -5.16 -11.44 -0.77
N ALA A 95 -5.74 -10.39 -1.38
CA ALA A 95 -7.07 -9.90 -1.05
C ALA A 95 -8.15 -10.95 -1.37
N ARG A 96 -8.10 -11.56 -2.55
CA ARG A 96 -9.01 -12.66 -2.94
C ARG A 96 -8.90 -13.87 -2.01
N ALA A 97 -7.69 -14.16 -1.53
CA ALA A 97 -7.44 -15.22 -0.56
C ALA A 97 -7.86 -14.87 0.88
N GLY A 98 -8.34 -13.65 1.14
CA GLY A 98 -8.81 -13.22 2.45
C GLY A 98 -7.70 -12.86 3.45
N VAL A 99 -6.47 -12.63 2.99
CA VAL A 99 -5.33 -12.29 3.86
C VAL A 99 -5.56 -10.99 4.64
N TYR A 100 -6.29 -10.05 4.05
CA TYR A 100 -6.57 -8.74 4.65
C TYR A 100 -7.95 -8.65 5.31
N VAL A 101 -8.62 -9.77 5.56
CA VAL A 101 -9.89 -9.75 6.29
C VAL A 101 -9.61 -9.41 7.76
N THR A 102 -10.16 -8.29 8.22
CA THR A 102 -10.09 -7.92 9.63
C THR A 102 -11.22 -8.63 10.36
N GLY A 103 -10.88 -9.66 11.13
CA GLY A 103 -11.86 -10.41 11.88
C GLY A 103 -12.49 -9.55 12.96
N THR A 104 -13.80 -9.36 12.93
CA THR A 104 -14.57 -9.02 14.12
C THR A 104 -14.56 -10.24 15.06
N GLY A 105 -13.56 -10.34 15.95
CA GLY A 105 -13.62 -11.18 17.16
C GLY A 105 -13.78 -12.70 16.98
N GLY A 106 -13.17 -13.32 15.97
CA GLY A 106 -13.22 -14.78 15.75
C GLY A 106 -11.88 -15.48 16.07
N LYS A 107 -11.93 -16.41 17.03
CA LYS A 107 -10.87 -17.31 17.57
C LYS A 107 -9.78 -17.73 16.54
N PRO A 108 -8.49 -17.86 16.96
CA PRO A 108 -7.39 -18.21 16.05
C PRO A 108 -7.67 -19.50 15.28
N ARG A 109 -7.43 -19.47 13.98
CA ARG A 109 -7.44 -20.64 13.09
C ARG A 109 -6.42 -21.63 13.64
N SER A 110 -6.89 -22.82 14.05
CA SER A 110 -6.02 -23.93 14.41
C SER A 110 -5.17 -24.33 13.21
N ALA A 111 -3.93 -24.68 13.51
CA ALA A 111 -2.88 -25.15 12.60
C ALA A 111 -3.32 -26.33 11.74
#